data_AF-A0A0F9EWW6-F1
#
_entry.id   AF-A0A0F9EWW6-F1
#
_cell.length_a   1.000
_cell.length_b   1.000
_cell.length_c   1.000
_cell.angle_alpha   90.00
_cell.angle_beta   90.00
_cell.angle_gamma   90.00
#
_symmetry.space_group_name_H-M   'P 1'
#
loop_
_entity.id
_entity.type
_entity.pdbx_description
1 polymer ?
#
loop_
_entity_poly.entity_id
_entity_poly.type
_entity_poly.pdbx_seq_one_letter_code
_entity_poly.pdbx_strand_id
1 'polypeptide(L)'
;KKIPYITENLTQEEIEQTSNDVDNDALWNTIAEDFLFAYDNLPQSQDQVGRADRNAAAAYLAKLRLFQAYEQNDQHQVTNINTSRLEEVIEYVDEVTASLQPDFGENFLDGFDNGPESIWAAQFSINDGTTVGRVSFVTGLNSPNSTALYGCCGFHLASQNMVNSFNTDIAGLPLLDTFNDTDIFTNVDADGTTPPDSGLSVDPRIDHTVGIPGRPFKYRNTVNESGDMIYNFSWARDPGVYGYFGNMKEQQAPDCSCYVKEGPFVGTSKNVDFIRYADVLLWKAEALIQLDRWDEALPIINQIRNRAAASTQRPLDAGATDIYNIGTYALFPSKDFAWKALMFERRLEFAMEGHRWYDLVRWGIAEETLNAYLAEERTKKDFLANAQFTAGRDEYYPIPQREIDFTGGLYIQNPGY
;
A
#
# COMPACT_ATOMS: atom_id res chain seq x y z
N LYS A 1 0.70 9.99 -16.61
CA LYS A 1 0.53 10.91 -17.76
C LYS A 1 1.43 10.51 -18.93
N LYS A 2 1.14 11.04 -20.12
CA LYS A 2 1.62 10.64 -21.46
C LYS A 2 1.49 9.16 -21.79
N ILE A 3 0.24 8.72 -21.90
CA ILE A 3 -0.10 7.38 -22.37
C ILE A 3 -0.98 7.51 -23.63
N PRO A 4 -0.81 6.63 -24.62
CA PRO A 4 -1.78 6.51 -25.70
C PRO A 4 -3.09 5.97 -25.14
N TYR A 5 -4.22 6.48 -25.63
CA TYR A 5 -5.54 5.96 -25.28
C TYR A 5 -6.10 5.16 -26.46
N ILE A 6 -6.24 3.85 -26.27
CA ILE A 6 -6.64 2.91 -27.32
C ILE A 6 -7.94 2.25 -26.89
N THR A 7 -8.95 2.28 -27.76
CA THR A 7 -10.23 1.62 -27.55
C THR A 7 -10.47 0.53 -28.59
N GLU A 8 -11.38 -0.40 -28.30
CA GLU A 8 -11.72 -1.56 -29.14
C GLU A 8 -12.34 -1.19 -30.49
N ASN A 9 -12.80 0.06 -30.64
CA ASN A 9 -13.43 0.54 -31.86
C ASN A 9 -12.44 1.12 -32.88
N LEU A 10 -11.16 1.28 -32.49
CA LEU A 10 -10.13 1.80 -33.38
C LEU A 10 -9.71 0.73 -34.40
N THR A 11 -9.58 1.15 -35.66
CA THR A 11 -8.94 0.35 -36.71
C THR A 11 -7.44 0.25 -36.48
N GLN A 12 -6.78 -0.72 -37.13
CA GLN A 12 -5.31 -0.84 -37.04
C GLN A 12 -4.59 0.45 -37.49
N GLU A 13 -5.08 1.11 -38.54
CA GLU A 13 -4.50 2.37 -39.02
C GLU A 13 -4.65 3.49 -37.97
N GLU A 14 -5.81 3.58 -37.31
CA GLU A 14 -6.02 4.56 -36.23
C GLU A 14 -5.15 4.26 -35.00
N ILE A 15 -4.96 2.99 -34.65
CA ILE A 15 -4.05 2.57 -33.56
C ILE A 15 -2.62 3.01 -33.87
N GLU A 16 -2.15 2.79 -35.10
CA GLU A 16 -0.81 3.19 -35.55
C GLU A 16 -0.60 4.72 -35.56
N GLN A 17 -1.69 5.51 -35.60
CA GLN A 17 -1.67 6.98 -35.56
C GLN A 17 -2.05 7.56 -34.18
N THR A 18 -2.29 6.73 -33.17
CA THR A 18 -2.68 7.19 -31.84
C THR A 18 -1.48 7.79 -31.12
N SER A 19 -1.55 9.08 -30.75
CA SER A 19 -0.50 9.78 -29.99
C SER A 19 -0.60 9.49 -28.48
N ASN A 20 0.52 9.62 -27.75
CA ASN A 20 0.54 9.67 -26.29
C ASN A 20 0.52 11.12 -25.73
N ASP A 21 0.55 12.12 -26.62
CA ASP A 21 0.43 13.55 -26.27
C ASP A 21 -1.04 13.97 -26.26
N VAL A 22 -1.74 13.49 -25.23
CA VAL A 22 -3.15 13.80 -25.00
C VAL A 22 -3.25 14.79 -23.84
N ASP A 23 -4.16 15.76 -23.96
CA ASP A 23 -4.49 16.63 -22.83
C ASP A 23 -4.82 15.78 -21.59
N ASN A 24 -4.11 16.04 -20.50
CA ASN A 24 -4.15 15.18 -19.33
C ASN A 24 -5.54 15.18 -18.68
N ASP A 25 -6.24 16.32 -18.68
CA ASP A 25 -7.57 16.41 -18.10
C ASP A 25 -8.61 15.70 -18.97
N ALA A 26 -8.54 15.89 -20.28
CA ALA A 26 -9.37 15.18 -21.24
C ALA A 26 -9.20 13.66 -21.10
N LEU A 27 -7.97 13.17 -21.00
CA LEU A 27 -7.71 11.74 -20.80
C LEU A 27 -8.31 11.21 -19.51
N TRP A 28 -8.17 11.94 -18.40
CA TRP A 28 -8.81 11.57 -17.14
C TRP A 28 -10.34 11.53 -17.26
N ASN A 29 -10.95 12.49 -17.96
CA ASN A 29 -12.39 12.50 -18.20
C ASN A 29 -12.83 11.29 -19.02
N THR A 30 -12.08 10.91 -20.06
CA THR A 30 -12.38 9.71 -20.84
C THR A 30 -12.34 8.44 -19.99
N ILE A 31 -11.32 8.27 -19.12
CA ILE A 31 -11.26 7.12 -18.21
C ILE A 31 -12.41 7.16 -17.19
N ALA A 32 -12.81 8.36 -16.75
CA ALA A 32 -13.94 8.52 -15.84
C ALA A 32 -15.27 8.11 -16.48
N GLU A 33 -15.46 8.36 -17.79
CA GLU A 33 -16.66 7.95 -18.53
C GLU A 33 -16.84 6.43 -18.52
N ASP A 34 -15.76 5.65 -18.63
CA ASP A 34 -15.83 4.18 -18.54
C ASP A 34 -16.25 3.72 -17.14
N PHE A 35 -15.70 4.30 -16.08
CA PHE A 35 -16.09 3.95 -14.71
C PHE A 35 -17.51 4.42 -14.37
N LEU A 36 -17.94 5.57 -14.89
CA LEU A 36 -19.31 6.05 -14.74
C LEU A 36 -20.29 5.13 -15.47
N PHE A 37 -19.97 4.73 -16.70
CA PHE A 37 -20.76 3.74 -17.43
C PHE A 37 -20.85 2.42 -16.65
N ALA A 38 -19.75 1.93 -16.09
CA ALA A 38 -19.75 0.73 -15.26
C ALA A 38 -20.62 0.92 -13.99
N TYR A 39 -20.52 2.06 -13.31
CA TYR A 39 -21.32 2.38 -12.13
C TYR A 39 -22.83 2.44 -12.43
N ASP A 40 -23.22 2.96 -13.59
CA ASP A 40 -24.62 3.08 -13.99
C ASP A 40 -25.23 1.74 -14.47
N ASN A 41 -24.41 0.78 -14.89
CA ASN A 41 -24.88 -0.44 -15.56
C ASN A 41 -24.56 -1.75 -14.82
N LEU A 42 -23.60 -1.76 -13.89
CA LEU A 42 -23.29 -2.95 -13.10
C LEU A 42 -24.28 -3.15 -11.95
N PRO A 43 -24.62 -4.41 -11.60
CA PRO A 43 -25.44 -4.70 -10.43
C PRO A 43 -24.69 -4.38 -9.13
N GLN A 44 -25.43 -4.16 -8.04
CA GLN A 44 -24.84 -3.87 -6.72
C GLN A 44 -23.91 -4.98 -6.22
N SER A 45 -24.18 -6.22 -6.63
CA SER A 45 -23.38 -7.40 -6.30
C SER A 45 -23.41 -8.39 -7.47
N GLN A 46 -22.40 -9.24 -7.56
CA GLN A 46 -22.30 -10.29 -8.58
C GLN A 46 -22.38 -11.68 -7.95
N ASP A 47 -23.05 -12.62 -8.61
CA ASP A 47 -23.07 -14.03 -8.18
C ASP A 47 -21.68 -14.68 -8.27
N GLN A 48 -20.88 -14.24 -9.24
CA GLN A 48 -19.52 -14.72 -9.45
C GLN A 48 -18.54 -13.75 -8.80
N VAL A 49 -18.12 -14.12 -7.59
CA VAL A 49 -17.11 -13.42 -6.80
C VAL A 49 -15.83 -13.24 -7.63
N GLY A 50 -15.42 -11.99 -7.84
CA GLY A 50 -14.31 -11.60 -8.72
C GLY A 50 -14.72 -10.77 -9.94
N ARG A 51 -15.98 -10.83 -10.37
CA ARG A 51 -16.50 -9.86 -11.35
C ARG A 51 -16.64 -8.49 -10.69
N ALA A 52 -16.32 -7.42 -11.43
CA ALA A 52 -16.61 -6.08 -10.97
C ALA A 52 -18.12 -5.89 -10.80
N ASP A 53 -18.50 -5.23 -9.70
CA ASP A 53 -19.86 -4.83 -9.37
C ASP A 53 -19.94 -3.30 -9.25
N ARG A 54 -21.11 -2.79 -8.85
CA ARG A 54 -21.32 -1.34 -8.67
C ARG A 54 -20.43 -0.74 -7.60
N ASN A 55 -20.11 -1.47 -6.52
CA ASN A 55 -19.19 -1.00 -5.48
C ASN A 55 -17.78 -0.81 -6.04
N ALA A 56 -17.29 -1.76 -6.83
CA ALA A 56 -15.99 -1.67 -7.48
C ALA A 56 -15.91 -0.47 -8.43
N ALA A 57 -16.97 -0.24 -9.22
CA ALA A 57 -17.04 0.90 -10.13
C ALA A 57 -17.09 2.24 -9.39
N ALA A 58 -17.93 2.37 -8.35
CA ALA A 58 -18.02 3.57 -7.52
C ALA A 58 -16.67 3.88 -6.84
N ALA A 59 -16.01 2.86 -6.27
CA ALA A 59 -14.72 3.03 -5.62
C ALA A 59 -13.62 3.45 -6.60
N TYR A 60 -13.57 2.87 -7.81
CA TYR A 60 -12.61 3.29 -8.83
C TYR A 60 -12.89 4.69 -9.37
N LEU A 61 -14.15 5.06 -9.54
CA LEU A 61 -14.54 6.41 -9.95
C LEU A 61 -14.15 7.45 -8.89
N ALA A 62 -14.40 7.15 -7.61
CA ALA A 62 -13.93 7.96 -6.49
C ALA A 62 -12.41 8.09 -6.48
N LYS A 63 -11.67 6.98 -6.62
CA LYS A 63 -10.21 6.99 -6.70
C LYS A 63 -9.71 7.85 -7.87
N LEU A 64 -10.33 7.70 -9.04
CA LEU A 64 -10.01 8.48 -10.22
C LEU A 64 -10.22 9.97 -9.96
N ARG A 65 -11.40 10.36 -9.47
CA ARG A 65 -11.73 11.76 -9.19
C ARG A 65 -10.82 12.35 -8.12
N LEU A 66 -10.41 11.56 -7.14
CA LEU A 66 -9.43 11.98 -6.15
C LEU A 66 -8.08 12.30 -6.80
N PHE A 67 -7.57 11.42 -7.66
CA PHE A 67 -6.32 11.68 -8.40
C PHE A 67 -6.44 12.87 -9.34
N GLN A 68 -7.59 13.01 -10.02
CA GLN A 68 -7.85 14.09 -10.97
C GLN A 68 -8.09 15.45 -10.28
N ALA A 69 -8.50 15.47 -9.00
CA ALA A 69 -8.68 16.70 -8.26
C ALA A 69 -7.35 17.45 -8.05
N TYR A 70 -6.22 16.75 -7.98
CA TYR A 70 -4.89 17.35 -7.85
C TYR A 70 -4.33 17.69 -9.23
N GLU A 71 -4.66 18.89 -9.72
CA GLU A 71 -4.28 19.36 -11.04
C GLU A 71 -2.79 19.69 -11.10
N GLN A 72 -2.08 19.10 -12.07
CA GLN A 72 -0.65 19.26 -12.25
C GLN A 72 -0.32 20.09 -13.50
N ASN A 73 0.75 20.88 -13.43
CA ASN A 73 1.36 21.50 -14.61
C ASN A 73 2.26 20.51 -15.38
N ASP A 74 2.81 20.98 -16.50
CA ASP A 74 3.71 20.18 -17.34
C ASP A 74 4.93 19.68 -16.56
N GLN A 75 5.46 20.46 -15.61
CA GLN A 75 6.57 20.10 -14.72
C GLN A 75 6.12 19.30 -13.49
N HIS A 76 4.93 18.68 -13.53
CA HIS A 76 4.49 17.70 -12.53
C HIS A 76 4.13 18.29 -11.17
N GLN A 77 4.20 19.60 -11.02
CA GLN A 77 3.85 20.29 -9.78
C GLN A 77 2.33 20.38 -9.66
N VAL A 78 1.79 20.07 -8.48
CA VAL A 78 0.38 20.32 -8.18
C VAL A 78 0.16 21.82 -8.07
N THR A 79 -0.68 22.37 -8.93
CA THR A 79 -0.96 23.81 -9.02
C THR A 79 -2.32 24.19 -8.46
N ASN A 80 -3.25 23.23 -8.36
CA ASN A 80 -4.59 23.46 -7.87
C ASN A 80 -5.20 22.16 -7.31
N ILE A 81 -6.18 22.30 -6.41
CA ILE A 81 -7.00 21.19 -5.93
C ILE A 81 -8.46 21.52 -6.26
N ASN A 82 -9.05 20.75 -7.17
CA ASN A 82 -10.38 20.98 -7.70
C ASN A 82 -11.47 20.52 -6.71
N THR A 83 -12.16 21.47 -6.09
CA THR A 83 -13.17 21.17 -5.05
C THR A 83 -14.40 20.45 -5.58
N SER A 84 -14.84 20.72 -6.81
CA SER A 84 -15.98 20.01 -7.41
C SER A 84 -15.69 18.51 -7.55
N ARG A 85 -14.47 18.16 -7.97
CA ARG A 85 -14.05 16.74 -8.06
C ARG A 85 -13.94 16.09 -6.69
N LEU A 86 -13.56 16.84 -5.65
CA LEU A 86 -13.58 16.32 -4.27
C LEU A 86 -15.00 16.05 -3.76
N GLU A 87 -15.98 16.85 -4.16
CA GLU A 87 -17.39 16.55 -3.87
C GLU A 87 -17.85 15.28 -4.61
N GLU A 88 -17.43 15.08 -5.87
CA GLU A 88 -17.67 13.81 -6.59
C GLU A 88 -17.00 12.61 -5.88
N VAL A 89 -15.81 12.79 -5.31
CA VAL A 89 -15.19 11.73 -4.49
C VAL A 89 -16.14 11.34 -3.35
N ILE A 90 -16.66 12.31 -2.60
CA ILE A 90 -17.58 12.07 -1.48
C ILE A 90 -18.87 11.41 -1.96
N GLU A 91 -19.42 11.85 -3.10
CA GLU A 91 -20.61 11.24 -3.71
C GLU A 91 -20.41 9.75 -3.98
N TYR A 92 -19.32 9.37 -4.67
CA TYR A 92 -19.13 7.98 -5.08
C TYR A 92 -18.61 7.07 -3.95
N VAL A 93 -17.84 7.58 -2.98
CA VAL A 93 -17.48 6.77 -1.80
C VAL A 93 -18.70 6.44 -0.93
N ASP A 94 -19.72 7.31 -0.91
CA ASP A 94 -20.94 7.08 -0.13
C ASP A 94 -21.88 6.03 -0.74
N GLU A 95 -21.68 5.70 -2.01
CA GLU A 95 -22.38 4.62 -2.70
C GLU A 95 -21.72 3.24 -2.46
N VAL A 96 -20.50 3.19 -1.90
CA VAL A 96 -19.78 1.94 -1.63
C VAL A 96 -20.32 1.29 -0.35
N THR A 97 -20.97 0.13 -0.49
CA THR A 97 -21.50 -0.66 0.62
C THR A 97 -20.50 -1.75 1.04
N ALA A 98 -19.76 -1.52 2.12
CA ALA A 98 -18.76 -2.44 2.67
C ALA A 98 -18.49 -2.15 4.16
N SER A 99 -17.63 -2.95 4.80
CA SER A 99 -17.17 -2.66 6.17
C SER A 99 -15.73 -3.09 6.39
N LEU A 100 -15.05 -2.48 7.36
CA LEU A 100 -13.72 -2.94 7.76
C LEU A 100 -13.78 -4.39 8.27
N GLN A 101 -12.72 -5.15 8.05
CA GLN A 101 -12.50 -6.39 8.79
C GLN A 101 -12.38 -6.09 10.28
N PRO A 102 -12.95 -6.93 11.16
CA PRO A 102 -12.80 -6.79 12.61
C PRO A 102 -11.33 -6.80 13.05
N ASP A 103 -10.51 -7.63 12.42
CA ASP A 103 -9.05 -7.71 12.63
C ASP A 103 -8.32 -7.33 11.34
N PHE A 104 -7.36 -6.41 11.44
CA PHE A 104 -6.59 -5.89 10.33
C PHE A 104 -5.83 -6.99 9.57
N GLY A 105 -5.34 -7.99 10.29
CA GLY A 105 -4.58 -9.11 9.73
C GLY A 105 -5.40 -9.98 8.77
N GLU A 106 -6.74 -9.98 8.88
CA GLU A 106 -7.63 -10.79 8.04
C GLU A 106 -7.59 -10.37 6.57
N ASN A 107 -7.29 -9.10 6.27
CA ASN A 107 -7.08 -8.66 4.89
C ASN A 107 -5.95 -9.43 4.18
N PHE A 108 -4.99 -9.95 4.94
CA PHE A 108 -3.74 -10.51 4.45
C PHE A 108 -3.60 -12.01 4.71
N LEU A 109 -4.70 -12.70 5.00
CA LEU A 109 -4.73 -14.12 5.33
C LEU A 109 -5.64 -14.92 4.41
N ASP A 110 -5.16 -16.09 4.00
CA ASP A 110 -6.00 -17.06 3.30
C ASP A 110 -7.18 -17.48 4.20
N GLY A 111 -8.33 -17.76 3.57
CA GLY A 111 -9.59 -18.03 4.26
C GLY A 111 -10.41 -16.79 4.65
N PHE A 112 -9.88 -15.59 4.46
CA PHE A 112 -10.59 -14.31 4.65
C PHE A 112 -10.76 -13.52 3.34
N ASP A 113 -10.47 -14.16 2.21
CA ASP A 113 -10.67 -13.60 0.87
C ASP A 113 -12.13 -13.22 0.63
N ASN A 114 -12.32 -12.14 -0.14
CA ASN A 114 -13.64 -11.61 -0.48
C ASN A 114 -14.48 -11.28 0.79
N GLY A 115 -13.80 -10.98 1.90
CA GLY A 115 -14.43 -10.50 3.12
C GLY A 115 -15.00 -9.09 2.96
N PRO A 116 -15.62 -8.54 4.00
CA PRO A 116 -16.37 -7.28 3.93
C PRO A 116 -15.53 -6.06 3.55
N GLU A 117 -14.21 -6.11 3.71
CA GLU A 117 -13.30 -5.01 3.35
C GLU A 117 -12.76 -5.13 1.91
N SER A 118 -12.91 -6.28 1.26
CA SER A 118 -12.47 -6.53 -0.11
C SER A 118 -13.51 -5.94 -1.09
N ILE A 119 -13.21 -4.77 -1.67
CA ILE A 119 -14.11 -4.14 -2.64
C ILE A 119 -13.99 -4.82 -4.00
N TRP A 120 -12.76 -5.07 -4.45
CA TRP A 120 -12.48 -5.83 -5.66
C TRP A 120 -11.06 -6.38 -5.62
N ALA A 121 -10.92 -7.64 -6.04
CA ALA A 121 -9.67 -8.38 -5.92
C ALA A 121 -9.43 -9.30 -7.12
N ALA A 122 -8.15 -9.47 -7.46
CA ALA A 122 -7.71 -10.55 -8.33
C ALA A 122 -7.94 -11.89 -7.62
N GLN A 123 -8.71 -12.77 -8.25
CA GLN A 123 -9.02 -14.09 -7.72
C GLN A 123 -7.91 -15.08 -8.07
N PHE A 124 -7.29 -15.69 -7.07
CA PHE A 124 -6.32 -16.76 -7.24
C PHE A 124 -6.89 -18.10 -6.77
N SER A 125 -6.32 -19.20 -7.26
CA SER A 125 -6.82 -20.54 -6.92
C SER A 125 -5.71 -21.59 -6.95
N ILE A 126 -5.94 -22.64 -6.17
CA ILE A 126 -5.10 -23.84 -6.10
C ILE A 126 -5.99 -25.07 -6.28
N ASN A 127 -5.43 -26.18 -6.76
CA ASN A 127 -6.16 -27.43 -7.02
C ASN A 127 -7.29 -27.28 -8.06
N ASP A 128 -7.13 -26.36 -9.02
CA ASP A 128 -8.12 -26.00 -10.04
C ASP A 128 -8.00 -26.80 -11.35
N GLY A 129 -7.23 -27.90 -11.31
CA GLY A 129 -6.94 -28.75 -12.47
C GLY A 129 -5.79 -28.26 -13.36
N THR A 130 -5.18 -27.11 -13.05
CA THR A 130 -3.92 -26.70 -13.69
C THR A 130 -2.71 -27.31 -12.99
N THR A 131 -1.54 -27.31 -13.64
CA THR A 131 -0.33 -27.99 -13.13
C THR A 131 0.14 -27.46 -11.77
N VAL A 132 0.08 -26.15 -11.56
CA VAL A 132 0.62 -25.46 -10.37
C VAL A 132 -0.43 -24.58 -9.67
N GLY A 133 -1.69 -24.66 -10.08
CA GLY A 133 -2.72 -23.69 -9.70
C GLY A 133 -2.59 -22.37 -10.47
N ARG A 134 -3.67 -21.59 -10.49
CA ARG A 134 -3.62 -20.16 -10.85
C ARG A 134 -3.33 -19.35 -9.58
N VAL A 135 -2.17 -19.61 -8.99
CA VAL A 135 -1.69 -18.93 -7.78
C VAL A 135 -1.01 -17.61 -8.13
N SER A 136 -0.96 -16.70 -7.16
CA SER A 136 -0.23 -15.44 -7.30
C SER A 136 1.26 -15.68 -7.10
N PHE A 137 2.04 -15.45 -8.16
CA PHE A 137 3.50 -15.35 -8.10
C PHE A 137 3.97 -13.89 -8.05
N VAL A 138 3.05 -12.92 -7.96
CA VAL A 138 3.37 -11.47 -7.96
C VAL A 138 4.37 -11.12 -6.85
N THR A 139 4.26 -11.78 -5.69
CA THR A 139 5.10 -11.57 -4.52
C THR A 139 6.10 -12.71 -4.29
N GLY A 140 6.31 -13.59 -5.28
CA GLY A 140 7.10 -14.81 -5.13
C GLY A 140 8.60 -14.59 -4.89
N LEU A 141 9.09 -13.37 -5.02
CA LEU A 141 10.45 -12.95 -4.64
C LEU A 141 10.55 -12.46 -3.19
N ASN A 142 9.42 -12.14 -2.56
CA ASN A 142 9.37 -11.39 -1.31
C ASN A 142 9.40 -12.31 -0.07
N SER A 143 9.30 -13.63 -0.27
CA SER A 143 9.43 -14.60 0.82
C SER A 143 10.81 -14.54 1.47
N PRO A 144 10.91 -14.78 2.79
CA PRO A 144 12.19 -14.83 3.50
C PRO A 144 13.21 -15.72 2.80
N ASN A 145 14.48 -15.28 2.77
CA ASN A 145 15.53 -15.99 2.04
C ASN A 145 16.12 -17.13 2.88
N SER A 146 16.94 -16.80 3.88
CA SER A 146 17.88 -17.77 4.46
C SER A 146 17.28 -18.77 5.47
N THR A 147 15.96 -18.95 5.46
CA THR A 147 15.24 -19.96 6.25
C THR A 147 14.83 -21.13 5.37
N ALA A 148 15.02 -22.37 5.84
CA ALA A 148 14.60 -23.57 5.12
C ALA A 148 13.07 -23.64 4.91
N LEU A 149 12.30 -22.90 5.71
CA LEU A 149 10.85 -22.84 5.62
C LEU A 149 10.37 -22.20 4.31
N TYR A 150 11.00 -21.08 3.91
CA TYR A 150 10.62 -20.30 2.72
C TYR A 150 11.62 -20.46 1.56
N GLY A 151 12.92 -20.40 1.84
CA GLY A 151 14.02 -20.68 0.91
C GLY A 151 14.58 -19.48 0.13
N CYS A 152 13.74 -18.70 -0.56
CA CYS A 152 14.15 -17.54 -1.36
C CYS A 152 12.94 -16.58 -1.47
N CYS A 153 13.07 -15.28 -1.75
CA CYS A 153 14.29 -14.58 -2.17
C CYS A 153 14.68 -13.35 -1.34
N GLY A 154 13.84 -12.87 -0.44
CA GLY A 154 14.11 -11.79 0.50
C GLY A 154 13.98 -10.38 -0.09
N PHE A 155 13.18 -10.21 -1.15
CA PHE A 155 12.86 -8.89 -1.70
C PHE A 155 11.79 -8.16 -0.86
N HIS A 156 11.60 -6.87 -1.14
CA HIS A 156 10.58 -6.02 -0.53
C HIS A 156 10.67 -5.94 1.01
N LEU A 157 11.84 -5.54 1.51
CA LEU A 157 12.11 -5.36 2.94
C LEU A 157 11.63 -3.99 3.44
N ALA A 158 11.24 -3.91 4.72
CA ALA A 158 10.87 -2.66 5.36
C ALA A 158 12.09 -1.80 5.67
N SER A 159 11.99 -0.50 5.37
CA SER A 159 12.97 0.49 5.81
C SER A 159 12.84 0.78 7.30
N GLN A 160 13.94 1.22 7.92
CA GLN A 160 13.92 1.65 9.32
C GLN A 160 12.93 2.80 9.51
N ASN A 161 12.90 3.75 8.57
CA ASN A 161 11.93 4.85 8.55
C ASN A 161 10.46 4.38 8.56
N MET A 162 10.13 3.28 7.89
CA MET A 162 8.78 2.72 7.94
C MET A 162 8.49 2.11 9.32
N VAL A 163 9.42 1.33 9.86
CA VAL A 163 9.31 0.71 11.18
C VAL A 163 9.12 1.77 12.28
N ASN A 164 9.93 2.83 12.26
CA ASN A 164 9.84 3.94 13.19
C ASN A 164 8.47 4.64 13.16
N SER A 165 7.79 4.66 12.01
CA SER A 165 6.48 5.33 11.93
C SER A 165 5.40 4.66 12.79
N PHE A 166 5.56 3.39 13.16
CA PHE A 166 4.65 2.72 14.07
C PHE A 166 4.83 3.11 15.55
N ASN A 167 5.86 3.89 15.90
CA ASN A 167 6.07 4.37 17.26
C ASN A 167 4.95 5.33 17.69
N THR A 168 4.47 5.18 18.92
CA THR A 168 3.39 5.97 19.48
C THR A 168 3.81 6.69 20.76
N ASP A 169 3.16 7.83 21.01
CA ASP A 169 3.26 8.51 22.30
C ASP A 169 2.46 7.77 23.40
N ILE A 170 2.47 8.35 24.60
CA ILE A 170 1.75 7.80 25.76
C ILE A 170 0.22 7.78 25.59
N ALA A 171 -0.33 8.62 24.71
CA ALA A 171 -1.75 8.62 24.37
C ALA A 171 -2.08 7.62 23.24
N GLY A 172 -1.08 6.90 22.72
CA GLY A 172 -1.23 5.98 21.60
C GLY A 172 -1.40 6.71 20.26
N LEU A 173 -0.98 7.96 20.16
CA LEU A 173 -1.00 8.73 18.91
C LEU A 173 0.36 8.63 18.19
N PRO A 174 0.36 8.66 16.85
CA PRO A 174 1.62 8.68 16.10
C PRO A 174 2.42 9.95 16.37
N LEU A 175 3.74 9.81 16.36
CA LEU A 175 4.68 10.93 16.49
C LEU A 175 4.79 11.71 15.17
N LEU A 176 3.76 12.49 14.82
CA LEU A 176 3.59 13.09 13.48
C LEU A 176 4.83 13.81 12.93
N ASP A 177 5.57 14.52 13.78
CA ASP A 177 6.73 15.33 13.38
C ASP A 177 8.09 14.71 13.79
N THR A 178 8.10 13.76 14.74
CA THR A 178 9.33 13.25 15.38
C THR A 178 9.47 11.73 15.34
N PHE A 179 8.60 11.01 14.61
CA PHE A 179 8.59 9.54 14.56
C PHE A 179 9.96 8.95 14.20
N ASN A 180 10.77 9.68 13.44
CA ASN A 180 12.05 9.21 12.93
C ASN A 180 13.27 9.77 13.66
N ASP A 181 13.09 10.51 14.75
CA ASP A 181 14.19 11.05 15.56
C ASP A 181 14.95 9.97 16.32
N THR A 182 14.34 8.79 16.49
CA THR A 182 14.93 7.65 17.17
C THR A 182 14.53 6.36 16.46
N ASP A 183 15.52 5.52 16.16
CA ASP A 183 15.30 4.21 15.57
C ASP A 183 14.88 3.19 16.62
N ILE A 184 13.83 2.42 16.33
CA ILE A 184 13.34 1.33 17.18
C ILE A 184 13.78 -0.03 16.63
N PHE A 185 13.87 -1.05 17.49
CA PHE A 185 14.34 -2.41 17.15
C PHE A 185 15.77 -2.48 16.58
N THR A 186 16.69 -1.64 17.06
CA THR A 186 18.06 -1.55 16.54
C THR A 186 19.05 -2.51 17.18
N ASN A 187 18.80 -2.92 18.43
CA ASN A 187 19.68 -3.80 19.20
C ASN A 187 19.51 -5.24 18.71
N VAL A 188 20.46 -5.75 17.94
CA VAL A 188 20.48 -7.15 17.48
C VAL A 188 21.24 -8.00 18.50
N ASP A 189 20.51 -8.89 19.17
CA ASP A 189 21.07 -9.82 20.14
C ASP A 189 21.85 -10.95 19.45
N ALA A 190 22.64 -11.69 20.23
CA ALA A 190 23.48 -12.78 19.70
C ALA A 190 22.69 -13.92 19.05
N ASP A 191 21.41 -14.07 19.41
CA ASP A 191 20.48 -15.03 18.79
C ASP A 191 19.80 -14.48 17.53
N GLY A 192 20.11 -13.25 17.12
CA GLY A 192 19.56 -12.59 15.93
C GLY A 192 18.17 -12.03 16.14
N THR A 193 17.70 -11.87 17.38
CA THR A 193 16.47 -11.15 17.71
C THR A 193 16.73 -9.67 17.93
N THR A 194 15.68 -8.85 17.85
CA THR A 194 15.71 -7.42 18.18
C THR A 194 14.66 -7.12 19.24
N PRO A 195 14.95 -7.33 20.55
CA PRO A 195 13.98 -7.05 21.59
C PRO A 195 13.60 -5.56 21.60
N PRO A 196 12.34 -5.22 21.92
CA PRO A 196 11.94 -3.83 22.05
C PRO A 196 12.65 -3.17 23.24
N ASP A 197 13.03 -1.90 23.08
CA ASP A 197 13.55 -1.11 24.20
C ASP A 197 12.48 -0.93 25.29
N SER A 198 12.94 -0.80 26.53
CA SER A 198 12.04 -0.61 27.68
C SER A 198 11.20 0.66 27.51
N GLY A 199 9.87 0.51 27.55
CA GLY A 199 8.92 1.61 27.42
C GLY A 199 8.57 1.99 25.98
N LEU A 200 9.10 1.27 24.99
CA LEU A 200 8.63 1.38 23.60
C LEU A 200 7.14 1.04 23.54
N SER A 201 6.38 1.88 22.84
CA SER A 201 4.98 1.63 22.53
C SER A 201 4.74 1.82 21.04
N VAL A 202 3.95 0.93 20.44
CA VAL A 202 3.74 0.93 18.99
C VAL A 202 2.29 0.68 18.62
N ASP A 203 1.94 1.10 17.41
CA ASP A 203 0.71 0.71 16.74
C ASP A 203 0.74 -0.80 16.39
N PRO A 204 -0.30 -1.59 16.75
CA PRO A 204 -0.30 -3.04 16.57
C PRO A 204 -0.22 -3.48 15.11
N ARG A 205 -0.57 -2.63 14.14
CA ARG A 205 -0.40 -2.93 12.70
C ARG A 205 1.03 -3.28 12.33
N ILE A 206 2.02 -2.92 13.15
CA ILE A 206 3.42 -3.28 12.91
C ILE A 206 3.62 -4.80 12.77
N ASP A 207 3.00 -5.62 13.62
CA ASP A 207 3.14 -7.08 13.60
C ASP A 207 2.23 -7.77 12.58
N HIS A 208 1.35 -7.00 11.95
CA HIS A 208 0.63 -7.45 10.77
C HIS A 208 1.34 -7.07 9.46
N THR A 209 2.31 -6.16 9.54
CA THR A 209 2.95 -5.53 8.38
C THR A 209 4.40 -5.93 8.19
N VAL A 210 5.16 -6.04 9.28
CA VAL A 210 6.62 -6.18 9.26
C VAL A 210 7.05 -7.47 9.94
N GLY A 211 7.93 -8.22 9.29
CA GLY A 211 8.67 -9.30 9.95
C GLY A 211 9.80 -8.71 10.79
N ILE A 212 9.63 -8.66 12.12
CA ILE A 212 10.62 -8.10 13.05
C ILE A 212 11.40 -9.25 13.71
N PRO A 213 12.74 -9.21 13.74
CA PRO A 213 13.51 -10.24 14.41
C PRO A 213 13.12 -10.44 15.88
N GLY A 214 12.86 -11.68 16.28
CA GLY A 214 12.36 -12.04 17.60
C GLY A 214 10.83 -12.03 17.73
N ARG A 215 10.08 -11.63 16.70
CA ARG A 215 8.60 -11.65 16.71
C ARG A 215 8.04 -12.79 15.84
N PRO A 216 6.86 -13.35 16.17
CA PRO A 216 6.23 -14.40 15.38
C PRO A 216 5.95 -13.96 13.94
N PHE A 217 6.33 -14.78 12.98
CA PHE A 217 6.06 -14.57 11.56
C PHE A 217 4.76 -15.25 11.15
N LYS A 218 3.90 -14.53 10.44
CA LYS A 218 2.55 -14.96 10.02
C LYS A 218 1.73 -15.64 11.12
N TYR A 219 1.80 -15.08 12.33
CA TYR A 219 1.00 -15.53 13.49
C TYR A 219 1.24 -17.00 13.84
N ARG A 220 2.48 -17.46 13.66
CA ARG A 220 2.94 -18.80 14.02
C ARG A 220 4.18 -18.69 14.90
N ASN A 221 4.26 -19.57 15.90
CA ASN A 221 5.50 -19.84 16.61
C ASN A 221 6.17 -21.15 16.15
N THR A 222 5.44 -22.01 15.42
CA THR A 222 5.92 -23.31 14.98
C THR A 222 5.28 -23.72 13.66
N VAL A 223 6.07 -24.35 12.80
CA VAL A 223 5.63 -25.20 11.68
C VAL A 223 6.15 -26.62 11.89
N ASN A 224 7.47 -26.80 12.03
CA ASN A 224 8.09 -28.09 12.30
C ASN A 224 8.50 -28.23 13.76
N GLU A 225 9.12 -27.19 14.31
CA GLU A 225 9.64 -27.17 15.68
C GLU A 225 9.28 -25.85 16.38
N SER A 226 9.18 -25.87 17.71
CA SER A 226 8.83 -24.66 18.46
C SER A 226 9.91 -23.59 18.27
N GLY A 227 9.49 -22.40 17.84
CA GLY A 227 10.37 -21.25 17.61
C GLY A 227 10.80 -21.08 16.15
N ASP A 228 10.56 -22.04 15.26
CA ASP A 228 11.02 -21.96 13.87
C ASP A 228 10.28 -20.90 13.03
N MET A 229 9.14 -20.39 13.51
CA MET A 229 8.42 -19.27 12.90
C MET A 229 8.66 -17.94 13.59
N ILE A 230 9.59 -17.86 14.55
CA ILE A 230 10.08 -16.57 15.03
C ILE A 230 10.99 -15.99 13.95
N TYR A 231 10.61 -14.84 13.41
CA TYR A 231 11.40 -14.16 12.39
C TYR A 231 12.77 -13.82 12.96
N ASN A 232 13.84 -13.96 12.17
CA ASN A 232 15.21 -13.78 12.66
C ASN A 232 15.99 -12.85 11.74
N PHE A 233 16.98 -12.12 12.27
CA PHE A 233 17.86 -11.24 11.51
C PHE A 233 18.47 -11.94 10.28
N SER A 234 18.79 -13.24 10.40
CA SER A 234 19.35 -14.06 9.32
C SER A 234 18.37 -14.36 8.18
N TRP A 235 17.06 -14.13 8.35
CA TRP A 235 16.05 -14.43 7.31
C TRP A 235 16.09 -13.45 6.14
N ALA A 236 16.64 -12.26 6.37
CA ALA A 236 17.02 -11.35 5.30
C ALA A 236 18.29 -11.86 4.60
N ARG A 237 18.35 -11.73 3.27
CA ARG A 237 19.43 -12.28 2.46
C ARG A 237 20.79 -11.60 2.73
N ASP A 238 20.76 -10.27 2.88
CA ASP A 238 21.92 -9.46 3.23
C ASP A 238 21.46 -8.33 4.16
N PRO A 239 21.32 -8.63 5.46
CA PRO A 239 20.73 -7.70 6.42
C PRO A 239 21.61 -6.46 6.67
N GLY A 240 22.93 -6.57 6.47
CA GLY A 240 23.86 -5.45 6.58
C GLY A 240 23.66 -4.42 5.49
N VAL A 241 23.39 -4.85 4.25
CA VAL A 241 23.18 -3.96 3.11
C VAL A 241 21.74 -3.44 3.05
N TYR A 242 20.75 -4.33 3.13
CA TYR A 242 19.35 -3.98 2.85
C TYR A 242 18.51 -3.74 4.10
N GLY A 243 19.00 -4.11 5.29
CA GLY A 243 18.19 -4.19 6.50
C GLY A 243 17.57 -5.58 6.68
N TYR A 244 16.99 -5.81 7.85
CA TYR A 244 16.53 -7.14 8.27
C TYR A 244 15.01 -7.26 8.38
N PHE A 245 14.25 -6.18 8.27
CA PHE A 245 12.81 -6.21 8.46
C PHE A 245 12.08 -6.81 7.25
N GLY A 246 11.37 -7.91 7.45
CA GLY A 246 10.62 -8.62 6.41
C GLY A 246 9.25 -8.00 6.11
N ASN A 247 8.57 -8.55 5.10
CA ASN A 247 7.19 -8.18 4.76
C ASN A 247 6.22 -9.27 5.23
N MET A 248 5.24 -8.89 6.04
CA MET A 248 4.19 -9.80 6.51
C MET A 248 2.97 -9.82 5.60
N LYS A 249 2.53 -8.69 5.02
CA LYS A 249 1.25 -8.61 4.29
C LYS A 249 1.20 -9.54 3.07
N GLU A 250 2.31 -9.63 2.35
CA GLU A 250 2.37 -10.32 1.06
C GLU A 250 2.72 -11.82 1.16
N GLN A 251 2.99 -12.31 2.37
CA GLN A 251 3.40 -13.69 2.59
C GLN A 251 2.20 -14.55 3.00
N GLN A 252 2.38 -15.86 3.07
CA GLN A 252 1.51 -16.80 3.79
C GLN A 252 2.39 -17.78 4.54
N ALA A 253 1.88 -18.40 5.60
CA ALA A 253 2.66 -19.39 6.33
C ALA A 253 2.96 -20.62 5.42
N PRO A 254 4.13 -21.28 5.54
CA PRO A 254 4.52 -22.36 4.64
C PRO A 254 3.67 -23.62 4.78
N ASP A 255 2.98 -23.78 5.91
CA ASP A 255 2.02 -24.84 6.21
C ASP A 255 0.61 -24.53 5.70
N CYS A 256 0.39 -23.37 5.07
CA CYS A 256 -0.89 -23.01 4.48
C CYS A 256 -1.27 -23.95 3.32
N SER A 257 -2.53 -24.38 3.27
CA SER A 257 -3.08 -25.10 2.11
C SER A 257 -3.11 -24.28 0.83
N CYS A 258 -2.96 -22.97 0.94
CA CYS A 258 -2.90 -22.01 -0.16
C CYS A 258 -1.53 -21.93 -0.85
N TYR A 259 -0.52 -22.61 -0.32
CA TYR A 259 0.88 -22.43 -0.70
C TYR A 259 1.31 -23.39 -1.82
N VAL A 260 2.02 -22.87 -2.82
CA VAL A 260 2.66 -23.65 -3.90
C VAL A 260 4.12 -23.26 -4.01
N LYS A 261 5.01 -24.25 -4.10
CA LYS A 261 6.44 -24.04 -4.41
C LYS A 261 6.74 -24.47 -5.84
N GLU A 262 7.15 -23.51 -6.67
CA GLU A 262 7.64 -23.75 -8.03
C GLU A 262 9.15 -23.42 -8.06
N GLY A 263 9.98 -24.44 -7.80
CA GLY A 263 11.42 -24.23 -7.58
C GLY A 263 11.67 -23.33 -6.36
N PRO A 264 12.44 -22.23 -6.48
CA PRO A 264 12.68 -21.31 -5.37
C PRO A 264 11.53 -20.30 -5.16
N PHE A 265 10.55 -20.25 -6.06
CA PHE A 265 9.50 -19.24 -6.03
C PHE A 265 8.25 -19.76 -5.33
N VAL A 266 7.66 -18.86 -4.57
CA VAL A 266 6.47 -19.13 -3.77
C VAL A 266 5.27 -18.52 -4.48
N GLY A 267 4.27 -19.35 -4.75
CA GLY A 267 2.96 -18.91 -5.18
C GLY A 267 1.94 -19.12 -4.06
N THR A 268 0.94 -18.24 -3.94
CA THR A 268 -0.17 -18.44 -3.00
C THR A 268 -1.53 -18.25 -3.68
N SER A 269 -2.56 -18.97 -3.24
CA SER A 269 -3.94 -18.76 -3.71
C SER A 269 -4.67 -17.61 -3.00
N LYS A 270 -4.00 -16.86 -2.12
CA LYS A 270 -4.57 -15.68 -1.46
C LYS A 270 -4.91 -14.62 -2.50
N ASN A 271 -6.10 -14.03 -2.42
CA ASN A 271 -6.47 -12.93 -3.31
C ASN A 271 -5.64 -11.67 -3.04
N VAL A 272 -5.41 -10.92 -4.12
CA VAL A 272 -4.79 -9.59 -4.05
C VAL A 272 -5.88 -8.55 -4.24
N ASP A 273 -6.19 -7.81 -3.19
CA ASP A 273 -7.15 -6.71 -3.22
C ASP A 273 -6.59 -5.53 -4.01
N PHE A 274 -7.37 -5.02 -4.97
CA PHE A 274 -7.06 -3.77 -5.66
C PHE A 274 -7.50 -2.56 -4.86
N ILE A 275 -8.63 -2.69 -4.15
CA ILE A 275 -9.21 -1.66 -3.30
C ILE A 275 -9.73 -2.34 -2.02
N ARG A 276 -9.27 -1.84 -0.87
CA ARG A 276 -9.84 -2.15 0.44
C ARG A 276 -10.80 -1.04 0.87
N TYR A 277 -11.79 -1.37 1.70
CA TYR A 277 -12.72 -0.37 2.22
C TYR A 277 -12.04 0.71 3.08
N ALA A 278 -10.91 0.38 3.74
CA ALA A 278 -10.10 1.38 4.41
C ALA A 278 -9.60 2.50 3.46
N ASP A 279 -9.31 2.17 2.19
CA ASP A 279 -8.87 3.15 1.19
C ASP A 279 -10.03 4.09 0.84
N VAL A 280 -11.23 3.54 0.65
CA VAL A 280 -12.47 4.29 0.40
C VAL A 280 -12.78 5.28 1.54
N LEU A 281 -12.69 4.82 2.79
CA LEU A 281 -12.86 5.67 3.97
C LEU A 281 -11.81 6.79 4.01
N LEU A 282 -10.54 6.47 3.77
CA LEU A 282 -9.47 7.46 3.84
C LEU A 282 -9.48 8.42 2.64
N TRP A 283 -10.02 8.05 1.48
CA TRP A 283 -10.33 8.98 0.39
C TRP A 283 -11.44 9.97 0.76
N LYS A 284 -12.50 9.50 1.43
CA LYS A 284 -13.55 10.39 1.95
C LYS A 284 -12.98 11.40 2.95
N ALA A 285 -12.19 10.92 3.90
CA ALA A 285 -11.52 11.78 4.89
C ALA A 285 -10.59 12.80 4.21
N GLU A 286 -9.87 12.39 3.16
CA GLU A 286 -9.03 13.27 2.35
C GLU A 286 -9.83 14.40 1.70
N ALA A 287 -10.89 14.05 0.97
CA ALA A 287 -11.75 15.03 0.31
C ALA A 287 -12.38 16.00 1.32
N LEU A 288 -12.90 15.50 2.44
CA LEU A 288 -13.46 16.32 3.51
C LEU A 288 -12.43 17.30 4.09
N ILE A 289 -11.21 16.85 4.38
CA ILE A 289 -10.16 17.74 4.90
C ILE A 289 -9.82 18.83 3.88
N GLN A 290 -9.67 18.47 2.60
CA GLN A 290 -9.34 19.43 1.53
C GLN A 290 -10.47 20.45 1.31
N LEU A 291 -11.73 20.06 1.54
CA LEU A 291 -12.92 20.92 1.51
C LEU A 291 -13.18 21.71 2.80
N ASP A 292 -12.22 21.77 3.72
CA ASP A 292 -12.34 22.47 5.02
C ASP A 292 -13.40 21.88 5.97
N ARG A 293 -13.73 20.59 5.80
CA ARG A 293 -14.70 19.80 6.59
C ARG A 293 -14.01 18.77 7.48
N TRP A 294 -12.85 19.09 8.05
CA TRP A 294 -12.01 18.12 8.78
C TRP A 294 -12.66 17.54 10.05
N ASP A 295 -13.63 18.22 10.65
CA ASP A 295 -14.41 17.67 11.77
C ASP A 295 -15.23 16.43 11.34
N GLU A 296 -15.64 16.35 10.08
CA GLU A 296 -16.32 15.17 9.51
C GLU A 296 -15.33 14.04 9.16
N ALA A 297 -14.05 14.37 8.91
CA ALA A 297 -13.00 13.39 8.66
C ALA A 297 -12.50 12.70 9.95
N LEU A 298 -12.58 13.38 11.10
CA LEU A 298 -12.18 12.87 12.41
C LEU A 298 -12.78 11.50 12.75
N PRO A 299 -14.12 11.30 12.71
CA PRO A 299 -14.70 9.99 13.03
C PRO A 299 -14.26 8.89 12.05
N ILE A 300 -13.98 9.22 10.79
CA ILE A 300 -13.53 8.26 9.77
C ILE A 300 -12.12 7.78 10.10
N ILE A 301 -11.18 8.69 10.38
CA ILE A 301 -9.81 8.33 10.78
C ILE A 301 -9.84 7.54 12.10
N ASN A 302 -10.65 7.96 13.07
CA ASN A 302 -10.79 7.22 14.32
C ASN A 302 -11.43 5.83 14.15
N GLN A 303 -12.25 5.60 13.12
CA GLN A 303 -12.77 4.27 12.80
C GLN A 303 -11.64 3.31 12.42
N ILE A 304 -10.69 3.75 11.58
CA ILE A 304 -9.50 2.95 11.21
C ILE A 304 -8.65 2.66 12.44
N ARG A 305 -8.40 3.68 13.28
CA ARG A 305 -7.60 3.54 14.51
C ARG A 305 -8.23 2.61 15.53
N ASN A 306 -9.55 2.67 15.72
CA ASN A 306 -10.28 1.75 16.59
C ASN A 306 -10.17 0.30 16.10
N ARG A 307 -10.26 0.07 14.78
CA ARG A 307 -10.03 -1.28 14.23
C ARG A 307 -8.61 -1.75 14.48
N ALA A 308 -7.61 -0.90 14.23
CA ALA A 308 -6.21 -1.23 14.51
C ALA A 308 -6.01 -1.57 16.00
N ALA A 309 -6.61 -0.81 16.93
CA ALA A 309 -6.59 -1.10 18.37
C ALA A 309 -7.18 -2.46 18.74
N ALA A 310 -8.17 -2.95 18.01
CA ALA A 310 -8.77 -4.26 18.20
C ALA A 310 -7.96 -5.43 17.56
N SER A 311 -6.98 -5.11 16.71
CA SER A 311 -6.19 -6.08 15.94
C SER A 311 -4.92 -6.46 16.68
N THR A 312 -5.03 -7.07 17.87
CA THR A 312 -3.86 -7.44 18.69
C THR A 312 -3.81 -8.94 18.97
N GLN A 313 -4.94 -9.62 18.93
CA GLN A 313 -5.08 -10.98 19.43
C GLN A 313 -4.18 -11.97 18.67
N ARG A 314 -4.15 -11.92 17.33
CA ARG A 314 -3.37 -12.87 16.52
C ARG A 314 -1.86 -12.80 16.78
N PRO A 315 -1.21 -11.61 16.77
CA PRO A 315 0.18 -11.51 17.21
C PRO A 315 0.43 -12.01 18.64
N LEU A 316 -0.41 -11.61 19.60
CA LEU A 316 -0.22 -11.97 21.01
C LEU A 316 -0.35 -13.48 21.26
N ASP A 317 -1.35 -14.12 20.64
CA ASP A 317 -1.55 -15.57 20.73
C ASP A 317 -0.37 -16.35 20.12
N ALA A 318 0.29 -15.78 19.10
CA ALA A 318 1.50 -16.36 18.52
C ALA A 318 2.76 -16.11 19.36
N GLY A 319 2.68 -15.32 20.43
CA GLY A 319 3.78 -15.02 21.35
C GLY A 319 4.52 -13.71 21.08
N ALA A 320 3.92 -12.75 20.38
CA ALA A 320 4.50 -11.42 20.22
C ALA A 320 4.55 -10.69 21.57
N THR A 321 5.63 -9.94 21.82
CA THR A 321 5.75 -9.13 23.05
C THR A 321 4.71 -8.02 23.06
N ASP A 322 3.88 -7.95 24.10
CA ASP A 322 2.84 -6.91 24.21
C ASP A 322 3.45 -5.53 24.49
N ILE A 323 3.49 -4.71 23.44
CA ILE A 323 3.99 -3.32 23.45
C ILE A 323 3.00 -2.39 22.74
N TYR A 324 1.75 -2.82 22.58
CA TYR A 324 0.78 -2.10 21.76
C TYR A 324 0.15 -0.94 22.54
N ASN A 325 0.18 0.25 21.94
CA ASN A 325 -0.55 1.42 22.45
C ASN A 325 -1.08 2.21 21.26
N ILE A 326 -2.40 2.30 21.15
CA ILE A 326 -3.04 3.08 20.09
C ILE A 326 -4.31 3.73 20.64
N GLY A 327 -4.42 5.04 20.41
CA GLY A 327 -5.54 5.86 20.84
C GLY A 327 -6.18 6.60 19.67
N THR A 328 -7.36 7.16 19.90
CA THR A 328 -8.08 8.00 18.93
C THR A 328 -7.77 9.49 19.13
N TYR A 329 -7.86 10.28 18.06
CA TYR A 329 -7.79 11.73 18.17
C TYR A 329 -9.06 12.27 18.84
N ALA A 330 -8.92 13.14 19.84
CA ALA A 330 -10.06 13.78 20.48
C ALA A 330 -10.71 14.86 19.60
N LEU A 331 -9.89 15.61 18.87
CA LEU A 331 -10.29 16.64 17.90
C LEU A 331 -9.15 16.91 16.91
N PHE A 332 -9.46 17.57 15.79
CA PHE A 332 -8.45 18.17 14.91
C PHE A 332 -8.43 19.69 15.09
N PRO A 333 -7.35 20.28 15.64
CA PRO A 333 -7.32 21.70 15.98
C PRO A 333 -7.20 22.61 14.75
N SER A 334 -6.82 22.07 13.59
CA SER A 334 -6.69 22.78 12.32
C SER A 334 -6.73 21.81 11.15
N LYS A 335 -6.98 22.35 9.94
CA LYS A 335 -6.80 21.63 8.66
C LYS A 335 -5.43 20.99 8.56
N ASP A 336 -4.36 21.72 8.88
CA ASP A 336 -2.98 21.23 8.76
C ASP A 336 -2.72 20.04 9.67
N PHE A 337 -3.25 20.06 10.91
CA PHE A 337 -3.14 18.92 11.80
C PHE A 337 -3.93 17.72 11.26
N ALA A 338 -5.17 17.94 10.81
CA ALA A 338 -5.99 16.87 10.21
C ALA A 338 -5.30 16.26 8.97
N TRP A 339 -4.67 17.11 8.16
CA TRP A 339 -3.92 16.70 6.98
C TRP A 339 -2.72 15.83 7.32
N LYS A 340 -1.90 16.25 8.29
CA LYS A 340 -0.78 15.43 8.81
C LYS A 340 -1.29 14.10 9.39
N ALA A 341 -2.35 14.14 10.19
CA ALA A 341 -2.94 12.94 10.79
C ALA A 341 -3.43 11.96 9.70
N LEU A 342 -4.10 12.45 8.66
CA LEU A 342 -4.54 11.64 7.53
C LEU A 342 -3.37 11.01 6.77
N MET A 343 -2.37 11.82 6.39
CA MET A 343 -1.21 11.31 5.65
C MET A 343 -0.46 10.23 6.45
N PHE A 344 -0.41 10.39 7.77
CA PHE A 344 0.20 9.41 8.67
C PHE A 344 -0.67 8.15 8.83
N GLU A 345 -1.99 8.31 8.94
CA GLU A 345 -2.91 7.17 9.01
C GLU A 345 -2.86 6.33 7.73
N ARG A 346 -2.85 6.96 6.55
CA ARG A 346 -2.64 6.27 5.26
C ARG A 346 -1.28 5.55 5.21
N ARG A 347 -0.23 6.17 5.76
CA ARG A 347 1.11 5.57 5.83
C ARG A 347 1.11 4.29 6.66
N LEU A 348 0.44 4.27 7.82
CA LEU A 348 0.36 3.11 8.70
C LEU A 348 -0.55 2.02 8.10
N GLU A 349 -1.73 2.41 7.62
CA GLU A 349 -2.74 1.50 7.11
C GLU A 349 -2.27 0.76 5.84
N PHE A 350 -1.60 1.46 4.93
CA PHE A 350 -1.19 0.95 3.61
C PHE A 350 0.32 0.70 3.46
N ALA A 351 1.07 0.65 4.58
CA ALA A 351 2.47 0.27 4.57
C ALA A 351 2.65 -1.07 3.84
N MET A 352 3.61 -1.16 2.91
CA MET A 352 3.85 -2.34 2.06
C MET A 352 2.78 -2.72 1.04
N GLU A 353 1.80 -1.85 0.75
CA GLU A 353 0.75 -2.11 -0.25
C GLU A 353 0.93 -1.31 -1.56
N GLY A 354 2.07 -0.62 -1.73
CA GLY A 354 2.41 0.09 -2.97
C GLY A 354 1.77 1.47 -3.18
N HIS A 355 0.96 1.96 -2.24
CA HIS A 355 0.26 3.25 -2.39
C HIS A 355 1.14 4.49 -2.16
N ARG A 356 2.17 4.38 -1.32
CA ARG A 356 2.90 5.55 -0.77
C ARG A 356 3.48 6.47 -1.86
N TRP A 357 4.06 5.91 -2.91
CA TRP A 357 4.61 6.71 -4.02
C TRP A 357 3.54 7.57 -4.68
N TYR A 358 2.42 6.94 -5.06
CA TYR A 358 1.33 7.61 -5.76
C TYR A 358 0.68 8.70 -4.91
N ASP A 359 0.51 8.46 -3.60
CA ASP A 359 0.02 9.47 -2.67
C ASP A 359 0.95 10.69 -2.61
N LEU A 360 2.27 10.47 -2.49
CA LEU A 360 3.26 11.56 -2.44
C LEU A 360 3.30 12.40 -3.71
N VAL A 361 3.25 11.75 -4.88
CA VAL A 361 3.20 12.44 -6.19
C VAL A 361 1.89 13.21 -6.35
N ARG A 362 0.76 12.59 -5.99
CA ARG A 362 -0.57 13.21 -6.09
C ARG A 362 -0.69 14.43 -5.17
N TRP A 363 -0.19 14.34 -3.94
CA TRP A 363 -0.17 15.47 -3.01
C TRP A 363 0.84 16.57 -3.38
N GLY A 364 1.74 16.32 -4.33
CA GLY A 364 2.76 17.29 -4.73
C GLY A 364 3.91 17.46 -3.73
N ILE A 365 4.13 16.49 -2.84
CA ILE A 365 5.14 16.54 -1.77
C ILE A 365 6.22 15.47 -1.92
N ALA A 366 6.31 14.83 -3.09
CA ALA A 366 7.28 13.76 -3.37
C ALA A 366 8.72 14.22 -3.19
N GLU A 367 9.10 15.38 -3.74
CA GLU A 367 10.47 15.91 -3.61
C GLU A 367 10.86 16.12 -2.14
N GLU A 368 10.05 16.89 -1.41
CA GLU A 368 10.29 17.19 0.01
C GLU A 368 10.41 15.91 0.82
N THR A 369 9.44 15.01 0.68
CA THR A 369 9.38 13.78 1.48
C THR A 369 10.51 12.82 1.14
N LEU A 370 10.76 12.57 -0.14
CA LEU A 370 11.74 11.57 -0.57
C LEU A 370 13.16 12.06 -0.36
N ASN A 371 13.47 13.34 -0.59
CA ASN A 371 14.80 13.87 -0.30
C ASN A 371 15.07 13.94 1.21
N ALA A 372 14.07 14.23 2.04
CA ALA A 372 14.21 14.11 3.51
C ALA A 372 14.46 12.66 3.94
N TYR A 373 13.71 11.70 3.38
CA TYR A 373 13.93 10.26 3.59
C TYR A 373 15.35 9.83 3.18
N LEU A 374 15.79 10.22 1.98
CA LEU A 374 17.11 9.86 1.45
C LEU A 374 18.25 10.48 2.25
N ALA A 375 18.10 11.72 2.72
CA ALA A 375 19.10 12.39 3.55
C ALA A 375 19.38 11.61 4.85
N GLU A 376 18.35 11.00 5.43
CA GLU A 376 18.41 10.22 6.66
C GLU A 376 18.84 8.77 6.40
N GLU A 377 18.14 8.04 5.52
CA GLU A 377 18.39 6.60 5.32
C GLU A 377 19.74 6.31 4.66
N ARG A 378 20.33 7.24 3.90
CA ARG A 378 21.69 7.06 3.36
C ARG A 378 22.76 6.98 4.45
N THR A 379 22.46 7.42 5.68
CA THR A 379 23.37 7.23 6.83
C THR A 379 23.30 5.80 7.38
N LYS A 380 22.25 5.04 7.02
CA LYS A 380 21.96 3.67 7.46
C LYS A 380 22.17 2.63 6.36
N LYS A 381 22.15 3.06 5.08
CA LYS A 381 22.17 2.21 3.88
C LYS A 381 23.09 2.78 2.81
N ASP A 382 24.27 2.18 2.66
CA ASP A 382 25.31 2.65 1.74
C ASP A 382 24.87 2.71 0.27
N PHE A 383 23.96 1.84 -0.17
CA PHE A 383 23.47 1.85 -1.56
C PHE A 383 22.64 3.09 -1.90
N LEU A 384 22.22 3.88 -0.90
CA LEU A 384 21.51 5.15 -1.07
C LEU A 384 22.46 6.37 -1.11
N ALA A 385 23.78 6.19 -1.01
CA ALA A 385 24.73 7.29 -0.86
C ALA A 385 24.60 8.40 -1.92
N ASN A 386 24.27 8.02 -3.17
CA ASN A 386 24.11 8.93 -4.30
C ASN A 386 22.66 9.06 -4.77
N ALA A 387 21.70 8.53 -4.01
CA ALA A 387 20.30 8.62 -4.36
C ALA A 387 19.80 10.06 -4.18
N GLN A 388 19.04 10.54 -5.16
CA GLN A 388 18.41 11.86 -5.15
C GLN A 388 17.13 11.81 -5.95
N PHE A 389 16.08 12.45 -5.45
CA PHE A 389 14.86 12.71 -6.21
C PHE A 389 14.97 14.07 -6.92
N THR A 390 14.66 14.10 -8.21
CA THR A 390 14.66 15.30 -9.05
C THR A 390 13.22 15.67 -9.42
N ALA A 391 12.75 16.80 -8.89
CA ALA A 391 11.41 17.30 -9.18
C ALA A 391 11.23 17.68 -10.66
N GLY A 392 10.01 17.47 -11.16
CA GLY A 392 9.63 17.70 -12.56
C GLY A 392 10.20 16.68 -13.54
N ARG A 393 10.66 15.54 -13.05
CA ARG A 393 11.17 14.40 -13.81
C ARG A 393 10.79 13.09 -13.13
N ASP A 394 11.26 12.89 -11.90
CA ASP A 394 11.23 11.58 -11.25
C ASP A 394 9.83 11.19 -10.74
N GLU A 395 8.83 12.06 -10.80
CA GLU A 395 7.44 11.76 -10.42
C GLU A 395 6.80 10.67 -11.31
N TYR A 396 7.23 10.57 -12.57
CA TYR A 396 6.69 9.61 -13.55
C TYR A 396 7.83 8.91 -14.30
N TYR A 397 7.62 7.63 -14.62
CA TYR A 397 8.60 6.88 -15.40
C TYR A 397 8.83 7.49 -16.80
N PRO A 398 10.06 7.34 -17.35
CA PRO A 398 10.30 7.69 -18.74
C PRO A 398 9.50 6.76 -19.66
N ILE A 399 8.98 7.31 -20.76
CA ILE A 399 8.47 6.52 -21.87
C ILE A 399 9.65 5.70 -22.41
N PRO A 400 9.52 4.36 -22.54
CA PRO A 400 10.64 3.54 -23.00
C PRO A 400 11.10 4.00 -24.39
N GLN A 401 12.39 4.29 -24.55
CA GLN A 401 12.94 4.85 -25.80
C GLN A 401 12.57 4.02 -27.03
N ARG A 402 12.55 2.69 -26.87
CA ARG A 402 12.16 1.76 -27.93
C ARG A 402 10.75 2.02 -28.47
N GLU A 403 9.79 2.41 -27.63
CA GLU A 403 8.41 2.70 -28.06
C GLU A 403 8.34 4.03 -28.84
N ILE A 404 9.15 5.02 -28.47
CA ILE A 404 9.31 6.27 -29.23
C ILE A 404 9.89 5.98 -30.62
N ASP A 405 10.94 5.15 -30.68
CA ASP A 405 11.58 4.76 -31.93
C ASP A 405 10.61 3.97 -32.83
N PHE A 406 9.83 3.04 -32.26
CA PHE A 406 8.87 2.22 -33.00
C PHE A 406 7.72 3.02 -33.59
N THR A 407 7.29 4.07 -32.89
CA THR A 407 6.20 4.94 -33.37
C THR A 407 6.70 6.07 -34.27
N GLY A 408 7.99 6.04 -34.69
CA GLY A 408 8.57 7.05 -35.58
C GLY A 408 8.61 8.45 -34.96
N GLY A 409 8.65 8.55 -33.64
CA GLY A 409 8.60 9.82 -32.90
C GLY A 409 7.19 10.38 -32.67
N LEU A 410 6.13 9.63 -32.97
CA LEU A 410 4.76 9.99 -32.61
C LEU A 410 4.60 10.04 -31.08
N TYR A 411 5.20 9.09 -30.35
CA TYR A 411 5.25 9.18 -28.89
C TYR A 411 6.28 10.19 -28.44
N ILE A 412 5.87 11.08 -27.54
CA ILE A 412 6.74 12.09 -26.95
C ILE A 412 7.06 11.74 -25.50
N GLN A 413 8.26 12.13 -25.09
CA GLN A 413 8.79 11.84 -23.76
C GLN A 413 8.11 12.68 -22.67
N ASN A 414 8.13 12.17 -21.44
CA ASN A 414 7.87 12.96 -20.23
C ASN A 414 8.97 14.02 -20.03
N PRO A 415 8.68 15.18 -19.43
CA PRO A 415 9.68 16.22 -19.23
C PRO A 415 10.87 15.72 -18.39
N GLY A 416 12.05 16.24 -18.71
CA GLY A 416 13.28 15.94 -17.98
C GLY A 416 14.02 14.67 -18.41
N TYR A 417 13.51 13.91 -19.37
CA TYR A 417 14.14 12.68 -19.90
C TYR A 417 14.65 12.82 -21.34
#